data_AF-A0A2Z2NP19-F1
#
_entry.id   AF-A0A2Z2NP19-F1
#
_cell.length_a   1.000
_cell.length_b   1.000
_cell.length_c   1.000
_cell.angle_alpha   90.00
_cell.angle_beta   90.00
_cell.angle_gamma   90.00
#
_symmetry.space_group_name_H-M   'P 1'
#
loop_
_entity.id
_entity.type
_entity.pdbx_description
1 polymer ?
#
loop_
_entity_poly.entity_id
_entity_poly.type
_entity_poly.pdbx_seq_one_letter_code
_entity_poly.pdbx_strand_id
1 'polypeptide(L)'
;MIMYKMADRGGSDYPVTTSKVSLVAAAVAILLAAPLAQAQPVVTGSEISWPDDGWYQVQSADGLTNICEGTRSCQVEPGSYIVINHTTGQRFTHVLVPEAPMAEVVSVEGNTISWPDDGWYQVQSASTYESICQGGLSCTVDDGVYIVINHTTGERFTDIVVNGGTEIDEPPVLSTVDLLDISQDLIVTAAGFQLDELAVVVDDFAFIIGQQTTIQWPDSSWYQVQNADTYASVCNGGAECNILPGSYTVINHSTGERSPLLVPYVSPDDQTEATQLENTSATFPLPQDPDNISTELTIKRTYYSCENGGSFVLEKGNGNEATFTDSFGSVIGGISDKNGYVFDQCRMSLQNGLLPDGTYELNGNLQTNIIYSYGDSQSTNVFDEFSIIGDNGVEYRANGQTKDTDGYDFNYLRSATIADFREKLPGVPTEETISDVTFNYETLNNTTVLAAPWKTLEVNGIVRNAQTGDQKVTITTAPVLSWGSEPFMPFNGSIAMLAEDGSSLYQNANPFVDPEDFWALFADFNYTAANGDQAQLQQESYSFPFGYGELSCFYYRSDLTGRLDCPDNYLQ
;
A
#
# COMPACT_ATOMS: atom_id res chain seq x y z
N MET A 1 -28.71 -27.40 34.22
CA MET A 1 -30.02 -27.91 34.68
C MET A 1 -30.43 -27.16 35.95
N ILE A 2 -30.99 -25.96 35.81
CA ILE A 2 -31.62 -25.18 36.88
C ILE A 2 -32.81 -24.45 36.24
N MET A 3 -33.91 -24.38 37.00
CA MET A 3 -35.30 -24.30 36.57
C MET A 3 -35.79 -22.92 36.10
N TYR A 4 -36.69 -22.96 35.12
CA TYR A 4 -37.60 -21.89 34.70
C TYR A 4 -38.55 -21.45 35.83
N LYS A 5 -38.87 -20.15 35.88
CA LYS A 5 -40.05 -19.63 36.57
C LYS A 5 -40.81 -18.67 35.67
N MET A 6 -41.91 -19.18 35.10
CA MET A 6 -43.00 -18.39 34.53
C MET A 6 -43.74 -17.65 35.64
N ALA A 7 -44.12 -16.40 35.38
CA ALA A 7 -45.25 -15.74 36.02
C ALA A 7 -45.98 -14.93 34.95
N ASP A 8 -47.27 -15.19 34.86
CA ASP A 8 -48.22 -14.71 33.87
C ASP A 8 -49.32 -13.92 34.60
N ARG A 9 -49.93 -12.99 33.87
CA ARG A 9 -51.21 -12.29 34.11
C ARG A 9 -51.32 -11.12 35.10
N GLY A 10 -51.89 -10.03 34.56
CA GLY A 10 -52.72 -9.09 35.30
C GLY A 10 -52.97 -7.79 34.54
N GLY A 11 -53.97 -7.78 33.65
CA GLY A 11 -54.39 -6.56 32.94
C GLY A 11 -55.24 -5.63 33.82
N SER A 12 -55.29 -4.35 33.42
CA SER A 12 -56.43 -3.48 33.64
C SER A 12 -56.34 -2.27 32.70
N ASP A 13 -57.35 -2.15 31.83
CA ASP A 13 -57.76 -0.93 31.13
C ASP A 13 -57.89 0.26 32.08
N TYR A 14 -57.68 1.49 31.58
CA TYR A 14 -58.47 2.72 31.82
C TYR A 14 -57.77 3.95 31.16
N PRO A 15 -58.49 5.07 30.92
CA PRO A 15 -58.62 5.62 29.57
C PRO A 15 -57.81 6.89 29.27
N VAL A 16 -57.81 7.19 27.97
CA VAL A 16 -57.41 8.43 27.28
C VAL A 16 -57.92 9.69 27.99
N THR A 17 -57.00 10.60 28.31
CA THR A 17 -57.29 12.03 28.45
C THR A 17 -56.27 12.85 27.67
N THR A 18 -56.73 13.42 26.56
CA THR A 18 -56.11 14.53 25.85
C THR A 18 -55.98 15.74 26.77
N SER A 19 -54.78 16.29 26.91
CA SER A 19 -54.60 17.66 27.39
C SER A 19 -53.60 18.39 26.49
N LYS A 20 -54.13 19.36 25.74
CA LYS A 20 -53.34 20.38 25.04
C LYS A 20 -52.83 21.36 26.10
N VAL A 21 -51.51 21.56 26.18
CA VAL A 21 -50.94 22.73 26.83
C VAL A 21 -50.01 23.42 25.84
N SER A 22 -50.26 24.72 25.72
CA SER A 22 -49.67 25.67 24.78
C SER A 22 -48.28 26.14 25.23
N LEU A 23 -47.45 26.47 24.24
CA LEU A 23 -46.18 27.21 24.32
C LEU A 23 -46.18 28.33 25.38
N VAL A 24 -45.14 28.40 26.22
CA VAL A 24 -44.41 29.64 26.58
C VAL A 24 -42.95 29.32 27.00
N ALA A 25 -42.01 29.95 26.28
CA ALA A 25 -40.66 30.40 26.64
C ALA A 25 -39.79 29.63 27.66
N ALA A 26 -38.64 29.14 27.18
CA ALA A 26 -37.40 29.05 27.95
C ALA A 26 -36.20 29.38 27.03
N ALA A 27 -35.83 30.66 26.97
CA ALA A 27 -34.54 31.12 26.48
C ALA A 27 -33.73 31.55 27.72
N VAL A 28 -32.86 30.68 28.22
CA VAL A 28 -31.92 30.99 29.31
C VAL A 28 -30.60 30.25 29.05
N ALA A 29 -29.58 31.03 28.70
CA ALA A 29 -28.16 30.87 28.98
C ALA A 29 -27.49 29.48 28.81
N ILE A 30 -26.96 29.23 27.60
CA ILE A 30 -25.75 28.41 27.45
C ILE A 30 -24.60 29.40 27.23
N LEU A 31 -24.02 29.86 28.34
CA LEU A 31 -22.75 30.59 28.37
C LEU A 31 -21.62 29.56 28.46
N LEU A 32 -20.83 29.47 27.39
CA LEU A 32 -19.38 29.25 27.38
C LEU A 32 -18.83 28.17 28.33
N ALA A 33 -19.06 26.89 28.02
CA ALA A 33 -18.06 25.86 28.31
C ALA A 33 -17.09 25.82 27.12
N ALA A 34 -16.16 26.76 27.06
CA ALA A 34 -15.00 26.55 26.21
C ALA A 34 -14.27 25.31 26.77
N PRO A 35 -13.99 24.29 25.97
CA PRO A 35 -13.08 23.24 26.40
C PRO A 35 -11.79 23.96 26.81
N LEU A 36 -11.39 23.82 28.08
CA LEU A 36 -10.06 24.23 28.50
C LEU A 36 -9.13 23.42 27.61
N ALA A 37 -8.53 24.08 26.61
CA ALA A 37 -7.51 23.47 25.77
C ALA A 37 -6.43 22.97 26.73
N GLN A 38 -6.41 21.66 26.97
CA GLN A 38 -5.47 21.05 27.88
C GLN A 38 -4.12 21.09 27.16
N ALA A 39 -3.25 21.97 27.64
CA ALA A 39 -1.97 22.19 26.99
C ALA A 39 -1.09 20.96 27.25
N GLN A 40 -0.83 20.22 26.17
CA GLN A 40 0.03 19.05 26.14
C GLN A 40 1.50 19.45 26.38
N PRO A 41 2.35 18.56 26.90
CA PRO A 41 3.79 18.80 26.94
C PRO A 41 4.32 19.03 25.52
N VAL A 42 5.21 20.01 25.39
CA VAL A 42 5.81 20.42 24.12
C VAL A 42 7.27 19.97 24.12
N VAL A 43 7.66 19.24 23.08
CA VAL A 43 9.04 18.82 22.86
C VAL A 43 9.73 19.83 21.95
N THR A 44 10.91 20.29 22.33
CA THR A 44 11.77 21.18 21.52
C THR A 44 13.22 20.70 21.65
N GLY A 45 13.72 20.00 20.62
CA GLY A 45 15.01 19.31 20.70
C GLY A 45 14.98 18.23 21.79
N SER A 46 15.98 18.21 22.67
CA SER A 46 16.08 17.33 23.86
C SER A 46 15.28 17.83 25.08
N GLU A 47 14.55 18.95 24.95
CA GLU A 47 13.78 19.52 26.05
C GLU A 47 12.30 19.16 25.95
N ILE A 48 11.76 18.53 26.99
CA ILE A 48 10.31 18.41 27.20
C ILE A 48 9.88 19.56 28.13
N SER A 49 8.96 20.40 27.70
CA SER A 49 8.41 21.51 28.51
C SER A 49 6.90 21.35 28.69
N TRP A 50 6.35 21.98 29.74
CA TRP A 50 4.93 21.88 30.03
C TRP A 50 4.37 23.19 30.62
N PRO A 51 3.04 23.38 30.60
CA PRO A 51 2.38 24.55 31.17
C PRO A 51 2.60 24.68 32.68
N ASP A 52 2.48 25.90 33.19
CA ASP A 52 2.53 26.20 34.62
C ASP A 52 1.16 25.94 35.30
N ASP A 53 0.67 24.71 35.19
CA ASP A 53 -0.64 24.30 35.69
C ASP A 53 -0.58 23.14 36.71
N GLY A 54 0.62 22.75 37.14
CA GLY A 54 0.76 21.66 38.09
C GLY A 54 2.19 21.22 38.37
N TRP A 55 2.28 20.11 39.10
CA TRP A 55 3.52 19.39 39.37
C TRP A 55 3.67 18.23 38.39
N TYR A 56 4.79 18.22 37.68
CA TYR A 56 5.06 17.25 36.62
C TYR A 56 6.22 16.31 36.97
N GLN A 57 6.17 15.10 36.45
CA GLN A 57 7.22 14.09 36.53
C GLN A 57 7.45 13.46 35.15
N VAL A 58 8.70 13.29 34.76
CA VAL A 58 9.10 12.60 33.53
C VAL A 58 9.75 11.28 33.89
N GLN A 59 9.31 10.20 33.24
CA GLN A 59 9.84 8.85 33.38
C GLN A 59 10.28 8.29 32.03
N SER A 60 11.19 7.31 32.05
CA SER A 60 11.52 6.48 30.90
C SER A 60 10.28 5.78 30.32
N ALA A 61 10.31 5.37 29.06
CA ALA A 61 9.20 4.66 28.39
C ALA A 61 8.74 3.39 29.12
N ASP A 62 9.64 2.68 29.80
CA ASP A 62 9.33 1.51 30.62
C ASP A 62 8.66 1.86 31.96
N GLY A 63 8.59 3.15 32.31
CA GLY A 63 8.02 3.66 33.56
C GLY A 63 8.84 3.35 34.81
N LEU A 64 10.05 2.81 34.67
CA LEU A 64 10.85 2.32 35.80
C LEU A 64 11.80 3.37 36.37
N THR A 65 12.19 4.37 35.56
CA THR A 65 13.20 5.37 35.94
C THR A 65 12.61 6.77 35.91
N ASN A 66 12.66 7.48 37.04
CA ASN A 66 12.35 8.91 37.10
C ASN A 66 13.53 9.70 36.53
N ILE A 67 13.28 10.53 35.52
CA ILE A 67 14.28 11.34 34.84
C ILE A 67 14.37 12.72 35.49
N CYS A 68 13.23 13.39 35.68
CA CYS A 68 13.12 14.64 36.41
C CYS A 68 11.72 14.83 36.99
N GLU A 69 11.57 15.72 37.98
CA GLU A 69 10.28 16.03 38.58
C GLU A 69 10.24 17.43 39.24
N GLY A 70 9.06 18.05 39.29
CA GLY A 70 8.82 19.32 39.95
C GLY A 70 9.39 20.57 39.28
N THR A 71 9.82 20.48 38.02
CA THR A 71 10.34 21.58 37.20
C THR A 71 9.26 22.09 36.21
N ARG A 72 9.61 23.05 35.34
CA ARG A 72 8.78 23.49 34.19
C ARG A 72 9.20 22.86 32.86
N SER A 73 10.33 22.16 32.86
CA SER A 73 10.87 21.43 31.73
C SER A 73 11.89 20.37 32.19
N CYS A 74 12.22 19.46 31.28
CA CYS A 74 13.13 18.33 31.48
C CYS A 74 14.06 18.20 30.27
N GLN A 75 15.37 18.15 30.51
CA GLN A 75 16.32 17.70 29.48
C GLN A 75 16.42 16.18 29.53
N VAL A 76 16.22 15.55 28.39
CA VAL A 76 16.24 14.09 28.26
C VAL A 76 16.96 13.69 26.97
N GLU A 77 17.51 12.49 26.95
CA GLU A 77 18.11 11.90 25.74
C GLU A 77 17.04 11.62 24.67
N PRO A 78 17.41 11.36 23.41
CA PRO A 78 16.51 10.78 22.42
C PRO A 78 15.78 9.55 22.94
N GLY A 79 14.47 9.51 22.74
CA GLY A 79 13.68 8.36 23.14
C GLY A 79 12.22 8.68 23.42
N SER A 80 11.51 7.65 23.88
CA SER A 80 10.12 7.77 24.30
C SER A 80 10.04 7.96 25.81
N TYR A 81 9.21 8.92 26.23
CA TYR A 81 9.04 9.28 27.64
C TYR A 81 7.57 9.27 28.06
N ILE A 82 7.39 9.16 29.38
CA ILE A 82 6.10 9.30 30.04
C ILE A 82 6.13 10.57 30.88
N VAL A 83 5.25 11.52 30.58
CA VAL A 83 5.10 12.77 31.34
C VAL A 83 3.81 12.72 32.13
N ILE A 84 3.88 12.89 33.45
CA ILE A 84 2.75 12.78 34.37
C ILE A 84 2.54 14.12 35.06
N ASN A 85 1.39 14.75 34.87
CA ASN A 85 0.95 15.88 35.69
C ASN A 85 0.19 15.33 36.91
N HIS A 86 0.84 15.35 38.08
CA HIS A 86 0.25 14.84 39.33
C HIS A 86 -0.84 15.76 39.89
N THR A 87 -0.94 16.99 39.41
CA THR A 87 -1.99 17.94 39.84
C THR A 87 -3.32 17.66 39.14
N THR A 88 -3.28 17.34 37.84
CA THR A 88 -4.48 17.01 37.04
C THR A 88 -4.75 15.52 36.94
N GLY A 89 -3.76 14.67 37.26
CA GLY A 89 -3.81 13.22 37.06
C GLY A 89 -3.60 12.80 35.61
N GLN A 90 -3.23 13.73 34.72
CA GLN A 90 -3.00 13.43 33.30
C GLN A 90 -1.65 12.76 33.09
N ARG A 91 -1.64 11.79 32.16
CA ARG A 91 -0.45 11.04 31.76
C ARG A 91 -0.32 11.08 30.24
N PHE A 92 0.78 11.65 29.77
CA PHE A 92 1.15 11.71 28.37
C PHE A 92 2.17 10.60 28.13
N THR A 93 1.76 9.53 27.45
CA THR A 93 2.67 8.44 27.02
C THR A 93 3.15 8.70 25.60
N HIS A 94 4.26 8.08 25.23
CA HIS A 94 4.89 8.28 23.91
C HIS A 94 5.20 9.75 23.63
N VAL A 95 5.67 10.49 24.64
CA VAL A 95 6.31 11.78 24.39
C VAL A 95 7.64 11.47 23.73
N LEU A 96 7.60 11.44 22.40
CA LEU A 96 8.77 11.20 21.58
C LEU A 96 9.63 12.44 21.62
N VAL A 97 10.76 12.32 22.30
CA VAL A 97 11.88 13.20 22.06
C VAL A 97 12.57 12.59 20.86
N PRO A 98 12.39 13.20 19.66
CA PRO A 98 13.07 12.68 18.49
C PRO A 98 14.55 12.64 18.84
N GLU A 99 15.24 11.64 18.32
CA GLU A 99 16.67 11.80 18.13
C GLU A 99 16.82 13.13 17.42
N ALA A 100 17.36 14.12 18.15
CA ALA A 100 17.53 15.47 17.63
C ALA A 100 18.10 15.23 16.25
N PRO A 101 17.40 15.62 15.15
CA PRO A 101 17.75 15.19 13.80
C PRO A 101 19.23 15.43 13.73
N MET A 102 20.04 14.35 13.73
CA MET A 102 21.46 14.45 14.06
C MET A 102 21.94 15.54 13.16
N ALA A 103 22.19 16.74 13.71
CA ALA A 103 22.27 17.93 12.89
C ALA A 103 23.44 17.65 11.99
N GLU A 104 23.19 17.34 10.70
CA GLU A 104 24.01 16.43 9.89
C GLU A 104 25.44 16.46 10.41
N VAL A 105 25.79 15.50 11.30
CA VAL A 105 27.03 15.59 12.11
C VAL A 105 28.22 15.64 11.18
N VAL A 106 28.03 15.19 9.95
CA VAL A 106 28.91 15.44 8.83
C VAL A 106 28.09 16.14 7.75
N SER A 107 28.38 17.42 7.50
CA SER A 107 27.81 18.20 6.40
C SER A 107 28.82 18.32 5.26
N VAL A 108 28.34 18.42 4.02
CA VAL A 108 29.18 18.62 2.84
C VAL A 108 28.79 19.93 2.17
N GLU A 109 29.70 20.89 2.15
CA GLU A 109 29.54 22.16 1.42
C GLU A 109 30.65 22.28 0.37
N GLY A 110 30.28 22.09 -0.90
CA GLY A 110 31.23 21.93 -2.00
C GLY A 110 32.22 20.80 -1.70
N ASN A 111 33.52 21.11 -1.73
CA ASN A 111 34.59 20.16 -1.42
C ASN A 111 34.94 20.05 0.07
N THR A 112 34.15 20.64 0.96
CA THR A 112 34.45 20.68 2.39
C THR A 112 33.46 19.84 3.17
N ILE A 113 33.96 18.76 3.76
CA ILE A 113 33.26 17.96 4.76
C ILE A 113 33.44 18.66 6.11
N SER A 114 32.38 18.99 6.84
CA SER A 114 32.44 19.67 8.15
C SER A 114 31.70 18.87 9.22
N TRP A 115 32.16 18.96 10.47
CA TRP A 115 31.60 18.21 11.60
C TRP A 115 31.65 19.03 12.91
N PRO A 116 30.84 18.68 13.94
CA PRO A 116 30.77 19.44 15.19
C PRO A 116 32.04 19.30 16.03
N ASP A 117 32.24 20.26 16.93
CA ASP A 117 33.36 20.31 17.89
C ASP A 117 33.10 19.42 19.12
N ASP A 118 32.83 18.13 18.89
CA ASP A 118 32.49 17.16 19.94
C ASP A 118 33.48 15.99 20.05
N GLY A 119 34.55 15.99 19.24
CA GLY A 119 35.48 14.89 19.22
C GLY A 119 36.67 15.04 18.29
N TRP A 120 37.44 13.96 18.19
CA TRP A 120 38.53 13.85 17.23
C TRP A 120 38.06 13.06 16.01
N TYR A 121 38.05 13.71 14.85
CA TYR A 121 37.57 13.13 13.60
C TYR A 121 38.69 12.73 12.65
N GLN A 122 38.43 11.73 11.82
CA GLN A 122 39.32 11.29 10.75
C GLN A 122 38.51 11.05 9.48
N VAL A 123 38.96 11.59 8.35
CA VAL A 123 38.37 11.32 7.03
C VAL A 123 39.27 10.35 6.27
N GLN A 124 38.67 9.29 5.72
CA GLN A 124 39.33 8.30 4.88
C GLN A 124 38.65 8.20 3.52
N SER A 125 39.41 7.92 2.48
CA SER A 125 38.83 7.48 1.20
C SER A 125 38.06 6.16 1.41
N ALA A 126 36.81 6.08 0.93
CA ALA A 126 36.03 4.85 1.06
C ALA A 126 36.61 3.69 0.22
N SER A 127 37.31 4.00 -0.87
CA SER A 127 37.85 2.98 -1.78
C SER A 127 39.23 2.48 -1.37
N THR A 128 40.09 3.33 -0.82
CA THR A 128 41.48 2.99 -0.48
C THR A 128 41.75 2.92 1.01
N TYR A 129 40.82 3.38 1.85
CA TYR A 129 40.99 3.56 3.31
C TYR A 129 42.18 4.45 3.69
N GLU A 130 42.73 5.19 2.73
CA GLU A 130 43.80 6.15 2.97
C GLU A 130 43.25 7.33 3.77
N SER A 131 43.96 7.73 4.83
CA SER A 131 43.58 8.89 5.63
C SER A 131 43.90 10.18 4.88
N ILE A 132 42.88 10.98 4.64
CA ILE A 132 42.99 12.24 3.91
C ILE A 132 43.34 13.38 4.86
N CYS A 133 42.65 13.43 6.00
CA CYS A 133 42.84 14.43 7.05
C CYS A 133 42.41 13.88 8.41
N GLN A 134 42.85 14.54 9.48
CA GLN A 134 42.62 14.11 10.85
C GLN A 134 42.63 15.30 11.82
N GLY A 135 41.66 15.35 12.73
CA GLY A 135 41.37 16.49 13.61
C GLY A 135 40.77 17.70 12.87
N GLY A 136 40.45 18.76 13.61
CA GLY A 136 39.79 19.97 13.08
C GLY A 136 38.26 19.91 13.19
N LEU A 137 37.58 20.84 12.54
CA LEU A 137 36.09 20.89 12.40
C LEU A 137 35.64 20.70 10.95
N SER A 138 36.59 20.54 10.03
CA SER A 138 36.31 20.31 8.63
C SER A 138 37.53 19.78 7.89
N CYS A 139 37.28 19.27 6.69
CA CYS A 139 38.27 18.73 5.77
C CYS A 139 37.88 19.02 4.34
N THR A 140 38.78 19.68 3.62
CA THR A 140 38.63 19.83 2.17
C THR A 140 39.20 18.59 1.49
N VAL A 141 38.39 17.95 0.67
CA VAL A 141 38.73 16.73 -0.09
C VAL A 141 38.42 16.94 -1.57
N ASP A 142 38.99 16.09 -2.43
CA ASP A 142 38.60 16.07 -3.84
C ASP A 142 37.24 15.36 -4.01
N ASP A 143 36.72 15.32 -5.23
CA ASP A 143 35.48 14.61 -5.52
C ASP A 143 35.63 13.11 -5.25
N GLY A 144 34.66 12.53 -4.55
CA GLY A 144 34.71 11.11 -4.21
C GLY A 144 33.79 10.72 -3.07
N VAL A 145 33.92 9.46 -2.65
CA VAL A 145 33.17 8.86 -1.53
C VAL A 145 34.12 8.66 -0.35
N TYR A 146 33.69 9.12 0.83
CA TYR A 146 34.51 9.18 2.03
C TYR A 146 33.86 8.48 3.22
N ILE A 147 34.71 8.09 4.17
CA ILE A 147 34.34 7.61 5.49
C ILE A 147 34.83 8.62 6.51
N VAL A 148 33.94 9.16 7.33
CA VAL A 148 34.29 10.03 8.45
C VAL A 148 34.14 9.25 9.75
N ILE A 149 35.15 9.28 10.61
CA ILE A 149 35.20 8.51 11.85
C ILE A 149 35.40 9.46 13.02
N ASN A 150 34.46 9.50 13.95
CA ASN A 150 34.66 10.17 15.23
C ASN A 150 35.32 9.17 16.19
N HIS A 151 36.60 9.35 16.50
CA HIS A 151 37.33 8.46 17.42
C HIS A 151 36.98 8.69 18.89
N THR A 152 36.29 9.80 19.21
CA THR A 152 35.82 10.07 20.56
C THR A 152 34.56 9.26 20.87
N THR A 153 33.60 9.17 19.94
CA THR A 153 32.37 8.39 20.11
C THR A 153 32.49 6.96 19.57
N GLY A 154 33.40 6.71 18.64
CA GLY A 154 33.54 5.44 17.91
C GLY A 154 32.64 5.34 16.67
N GLU A 155 31.88 6.38 16.36
CA GLU A 155 30.95 6.42 15.24
C GLU A 155 31.66 6.52 13.88
N ARG A 156 31.02 5.95 12.87
CA ARG A 156 31.49 5.95 11.48
C ARG A 156 30.37 6.39 10.56
N PHE A 157 30.60 7.45 9.82
CA PHE A 157 29.75 7.95 8.77
C PHE A 157 30.34 7.45 7.44
N THR A 158 29.69 6.49 6.80
CA THR A 158 30.09 5.96 5.48
C THR A 158 29.33 6.68 4.37
N ASP A 159 29.77 6.47 3.13
CA ASP A 159 29.07 6.93 1.93
C ASP A 159 28.88 8.45 1.86
N ILE A 160 29.82 9.22 2.44
CA ILE A 160 29.84 10.67 2.34
C ILE A 160 30.33 11.05 0.94
N VAL A 161 29.39 11.43 0.08
CA VAL A 161 29.68 11.83 -1.30
C VAL A 161 30.02 13.31 -1.34
N VAL A 162 31.23 13.63 -1.78
CA VAL A 162 31.66 14.98 -2.10
C VAL A 162 31.66 15.12 -3.61
N ASN A 163 30.73 15.92 -4.11
CA ASN A 163 30.67 16.31 -5.51
C ASN A 163 31.21 17.73 -5.58
N GLY A 164 32.32 17.95 -6.26
CA GLY A 164 32.96 19.25 -6.36
C GLY A 164 32.17 20.19 -7.22
N GLY A 165 31.12 20.74 -6.62
CA GLY A 165 30.42 21.88 -7.14
C GLY A 165 31.36 23.09 -7.10
N THR A 166 32.03 23.35 -8.22
CA THR A 166 31.90 24.71 -8.75
C THR A 166 30.40 24.95 -8.95
N GLU A 167 29.71 25.39 -7.90
CA GLU A 167 28.40 26.02 -8.02
C GLU A 167 28.62 27.34 -8.77
N ILE A 168 28.78 27.21 -10.09
CA ILE A 168 28.06 28.09 -10.97
C ILE A 168 26.60 27.87 -10.59
N ASP A 169 25.89 28.95 -10.32
CA ASP A 169 24.43 29.05 -10.19
C ASP A 169 23.82 28.56 -11.52
N GLU A 170 24.00 27.26 -11.79
CA GLU A 170 23.54 26.58 -12.98
C GLU A 170 22.08 26.27 -12.69
N PRO A 171 21.16 26.75 -13.55
CA PRO A 171 19.73 26.47 -13.39
C PRO A 171 19.55 24.97 -13.15
N PRO A 172 18.57 24.56 -12.32
CA PRO A 172 18.36 23.15 -11.97
C PRO A 172 18.42 22.34 -13.25
N VAL A 173 19.48 21.52 -13.35
CA VAL A 173 19.66 20.65 -14.50
C VAL A 173 18.43 19.77 -14.48
N LEU A 174 17.52 19.95 -15.45
CA LEU A 174 16.41 19.04 -15.64
C LEU A 174 17.02 17.64 -15.63
N SER A 175 16.61 16.79 -14.70
CA SER A 175 17.05 15.40 -14.67
C SER A 175 16.61 14.79 -15.99
N THR A 176 17.56 14.66 -16.92
CA THR A 176 17.34 14.04 -18.21
C THR A 176 16.86 12.62 -17.98
N VAL A 177 15.70 12.28 -18.54
CA VAL A 177 15.12 10.94 -18.40
C VAL A 177 15.89 10.00 -19.31
N ASP A 178 16.53 8.99 -18.74
CA ASP A 178 17.12 7.91 -19.53
C ASP A 178 16.06 6.85 -19.83
N LEU A 179 15.37 7.05 -20.96
CA LEU A 179 14.35 6.11 -21.42
C LEU A 179 14.92 4.72 -21.69
N LEU A 180 16.22 4.60 -21.98
CA LEU A 180 16.83 3.30 -22.26
C LEU A 180 16.79 2.40 -21.02
N ASP A 181 17.08 2.98 -19.85
CA ASP A 181 17.15 2.28 -18.58
C ASP A 181 15.77 1.93 -18.02
N ILE A 182 14.77 2.81 -18.18
CA ILE A 182 13.46 2.66 -17.53
C ILE A 182 12.38 2.06 -18.43
N SER A 183 12.66 1.81 -19.71
CA SER A 183 11.60 1.47 -20.68
C SER A 183 10.82 0.20 -20.35
N GLN A 184 11.46 -0.83 -19.78
CA GLN A 184 10.75 -2.05 -19.39
C GLN A 184 9.78 -1.79 -18.23
N ASP A 185 10.20 -1.01 -17.24
CA ASP A 185 9.37 -0.64 -16.10
C ASP A 185 8.14 0.15 -16.54
N LEU A 186 8.28 1.06 -17.52
CA LEU A 186 7.14 1.79 -18.06
C LEU A 186 6.12 0.87 -18.77
N ILE A 187 6.58 -0.22 -19.40
CA ILE A 187 5.70 -1.23 -20.01
C ILE A 187 5.00 -2.06 -18.92
N VAL A 188 5.69 -2.39 -17.83
CA VAL A 188 5.13 -3.04 -16.64
C VAL A 188 4.02 -2.17 -16.04
N THR A 189 4.30 -0.89 -15.80
CA THR A 189 3.32 0.08 -15.32
C THR A 189 2.10 0.17 -16.24
N ALA A 190 2.31 0.25 -17.57
CA ALA A 190 1.21 0.24 -18.54
C ALA A 190 0.43 -1.09 -18.58
N ALA A 191 1.01 -2.20 -18.13
CA ALA A 191 0.30 -3.46 -18.01
C ALA A 191 -0.65 -3.51 -16.80
N GLY A 192 -0.70 -2.46 -15.97
CA GLY A 192 -1.69 -2.27 -14.91
C GLY A 192 -1.38 -2.97 -13.59
N PHE A 193 -0.11 -3.25 -13.27
CA PHE A 193 0.24 -3.88 -11.99
C PHE A 193 -0.16 -3.06 -10.78
N GLN A 194 -0.09 -1.73 -10.88
CA GLN A 194 -0.55 -0.82 -9.83
C GLN A 194 -2.05 -1.02 -9.51
N LEU A 195 -2.88 -1.42 -10.49
CA LEU A 195 -4.28 -1.77 -10.25
C LEU A 195 -4.42 -3.12 -9.53
N ASP A 196 -3.56 -4.09 -9.85
CA ASP A 196 -3.57 -5.39 -9.19
C ASP A 196 -3.14 -5.27 -7.72
N GLU A 197 -2.12 -4.47 -7.42
CA GLU A 197 -1.68 -4.13 -6.06
C GLU A 197 -2.77 -3.38 -5.29
N LEU A 198 -3.39 -2.37 -5.92
CA LEU A 198 -4.50 -1.65 -5.31
C LEU A 198 -5.67 -2.59 -4.98
N ALA A 199 -5.96 -3.59 -5.83
CA ALA A 199 -7.05 -4.53 -5.56
C ALA A 199 -6.80 -5.36 -4.28
N VAL A 200 -5.54 -5.69 -3.99
CA VAL A 200 -5.14 -6.35 -2.73
C VAL A 200 -5.36 -5.43 -1.54
N VAL A 201 -4.99 -4.15 -1.65
CA VAL A 201 -5.24 -3.15 -0.60
C VAL A 201 -6.73 -3.01 -0.32
N VAL A 202 -7.58 -2.97 -1.35
CA VAL A 202 -9.04 -2.89 -1.20
C VAL A 202 -9.62 -4.13 -0.50
N ASP A 203 -9.13 -5.32 -0.83
CA ASP A 203 -9.54 -6.55 -0.13
C ASP A 203 -9.14 -6.53 1.36
N ASP A 204 -7.95 -6.02 1.70
CA ASP A 204 -7.51 -5.88 3.09
C ASP A 204 -8.43 -4.92 3.87
N PHE A 205 -8.83 -3.80 3.26
CA PHE A 205 -9.82 -2.88 3.85
C PHE A 205 -11.17 -3.58 4.10
N ALA A 206 -11.68 -4.29 3.10
CA ALA A 206 -12.94 -5.03 3.23
C ALA A 206 -12.86 -6.11 4.32
N PHE A 207 -11.74 -6.81 4.42
CA PHE A 207 -11.46 -7.77 5.48
C PHE A 207 -11.49 -7.09 6.85
N ILE A 208 -10.80 -5.97 7.02
CA ILE A 208 -10.73 -5.24 8.30
C ILE A 208 -12.11 -4.74 8.73
N ILE A 209 -12.86 -4.07 7.84
CA ILE A 209 -14.24 -3.64 8.12
C ILE A 209 -15.10 -4.82 8.57
N GLY A 210 -14.94 -5.96 7.88
CA GLY A 210 -15.70 -7.15 8.15
C GLY A 210 -15.20 -7.96 9.35
N GLN A 211 -14.07 -7.67 10.00
CA GLN A 211 -13.48 -8.56 11.02
C GLN A 211 -12.99 -7.85 12.28
N GLN A 212 -12.92 -6.53 12.28
CA GLN A 212 -12.41 -5.76 13.41
C GLN A 212 -13.24 -6.00 14.68
N THR A 213 -12.57 -6.36 15.76
CA THR A 213 -13.14 -6.52 17.09
C THR A 213 -12.60 -5.45 18.02
N THR A 214 -13.49 -4.67 18.62
CA THR A 214 -13.12 -3.68 19.63
C THR A 214 -13.19 -4.27 21.03
N ILE A 215 -12.06 -4.31 21.72
CA ILE A 215 -12.00 -4.61 23.15
C ILE A 215 -12.27 -3.32 23.93
N GLN A 216 -13.31 -3.34 24.76
CA GLN A 216 -13.56 -2.31 25.77
C GLN A 216 -12.93 -2.76 27.10
N TRP A 217 -12.08 -1.91 27.69
CA TRP A 217 -11.45 -2.25 28.96
C TRP A 217 -12.46 -2.19 30.11
N PRO A 218 -12.38 -3.12 31.10
CA PRO A 218 -13.37 -3.19 32.18
C PRO A 218 -13.22 -2.05 33.20
N ASP A 219 -12.08 -1.38 33.22
CA ASP A 219 -11.75 -0.29 34.13
C ASP A 219 -10.67 0.63 33.51
N SER A 220 -10.18 1.59 34.30
CA SER A 220 -9.15 2.56 33.87
C SER A 220 -7.72 2.06 34.08
N SER A 221 -7.49 0.76 34.30
CA SER A 221 -6.13 0.21 34.37
C SER A 221 -5.43 0.33 33.01
N TRP A 222 -4.10 0.24 33.04
CA TRP A 222 -3.30 0.28 31.81
C TRP A 222 -3.20 -1.14 31.22
N TYR A 223 -3.84 -1.33 30.07
CA TYR A 223 -3.84 -2.57 29.30
C TYR A 223 -2.93 -2.48 28.08
N GLN A 224 -2.29 -3.59 27.73
CA GLN A 224 -1.56 -3.76 26.47
C GLN A 224 -2.04 -5.04 25.79
N VAL A 225 -2.16 -5.02 24.46
CA VAL A 225 -2.40 -6.22 23.67
C VAL A 225 -1.17 -6.50 22.82
N GLN A 226 -0.67 -7.73 22.88
CA GLN A 226 0.43 -8.20 22.05
C GLN A 226 -0.05 -9.36 21.19
N ASN A 227 0.43 -9.44 19.95
CA ASN A 227 0.31 -10.67 19.17
C ASN A 227 1.02 -11.81 19.93
N ALA A 228 0.38 -12.97 20.05
CA ALA A 228 0.90 -14.06 20.87
C ALA A 228 2.15 -14.72 20.30
N ASP A 229 2.33 -14.67 18.97
CA ASP A 229 3.40 -15.34 18.25
C ASP A 229 4.59 -14.40 18.03
N THR A 230 4.34 -13.17 17.61
CA THR A 230 5.39 -12.18 17.29
C THR A 230 5.77 -11.31 18.48
N TYR A 231 4.95 -11.29 19.54
CA TYR A 231 5.06 -10.36 20.67
C TYR A 231 4.97 -8.88 20.28
N ALA A 232 4.64 -8.57 19.02
CA ALA A 232 4.43 -7.22 18.55
C ALA A 232 3.26 -6.60 19.30
N SER A 233 3.46 -5.38 19.77
CA SER A 233 2.42 -4.66 20.49
C SER A 233 1.39 -4.11 19.51
N VAL A 234 0.12 -4.48 19.70
CA VAL A 234 -1.00 -4.05 18.87
C VAL A 234 -1.64 -2.79 19.46
N CYS A 235 -1.82 -2.78 20.78
CA CYS A 235 -2.38 -1.65 21.52
C CYS A 235 -1.59 -1.42 22.80
N ASN A 236 -1.33 -0.16 23.16
CA ASN A 236 -0.58 0.25 24.35
C ASN A 236 -1.35 1.29 25.18
N GLY A 237 -2.38 0.84 25.90
CA GLY A 237 -3.31 1.70 26.65
C GLY A 237 -4.55 2.08 25.83
N GLY A 238 -5.17 3.21 26.17
CA GLY A 238 -6.41 3.69 25.56
C GLY A 238 -7.66 3.25 26.31
N ALA A 239 -8.82 3.76 25.89
CA ALA A 239 -10.13 3.31 26.40
C ALA A 239 -10.58 2.00 25.76
N GLU A 240 -10.08 1.72 24.56
CA GLU A 240 -10.41 0.55 23.76
C GLU A 240 -9.20 0.10 22.94
N CYS A 241 -9.29 -1.10 22.36
CA CYS A 241 -8.28 -1.65 21.47
C CYS A 241 -8.96 -2.40 20.32
N ASN A 242 -8.65 -2.00 19.09
CA ASN A 242 -9.15 -2.63 17.88
C ASN A 242 -8.18 -3.72 17.44
N ILE A 243 -8.67 -4.95 17.31
CA ILE A 243 -7.86 -6.09 16.89
C ILE A 243 -8.58 -6.90 15.81
N LEU A 244 -7.79 -7.61 15.01
CA LEU A 244 -8.25 -8.52 13.97
C LEU A 244 -8.31 -9.96 14.48
N PRO A 245 -8.84 -10.91 13.70
CA PRO A 245 -8.74 -12.33 14.00
C PRO A 245 -7.29 -12.77 14.22
N GLY A 246 -7.05 -13.51 15.31
CA GLY A 246 -5.70 -13.92 15.70
C GLY A 246 -5.58 -14.35 17.15
N SER A 247 -4.36 -14.72 17.53
CA SER A 247 -3.98 -15.08 18.89
C SER A 247 -3.22 -13.92 19.55
N TYR A 248 -3.66 -13.53 20.73
CA TYR A 248 -3.14 -12.38 21.45
C TYR A 248 -2.87 -12.69 22.93
N THR A 249 -2.03 -11.86 23.54
CA THR A 249 -1.86 -11.78 24.99
C THR A 249 -2.29 -10.40 25.46
N VAL A 250 -3.31 -10.35 26.31
CA VAL A 250 -3.73 -9.13 27.01
C VAL A 250 -2.97 -9.03 28.32
N ILE A 251 -2.28 -7.91 28.52
CA ILE A 251 -1.45 -7.64 29.69
C ILE A 251 -2.10 -6.49 30.47
N ASN A 252 -2.55 -6.78 31.69
CA ASN A 252 -2.93 -5.72 32.64
C ASN A 252 -1.68 -5.34 33.44
N HIS A 253 -1.11 -4.18 33.14
CA HIS A 253 0.11 -3.71 33.78
C HIS A 253 -0.11 -3.19 35.21
N SER A 254 -1.36 -2.92 35.61
CA SER A 254 -1.68 -2.57 37.00
C SER A 254 -1.61 -3.78 37.93
N THR A 255 -1.90 -4.99 37.42
CA THR A 255 -1.88 -6.24 38.20
C THR A 255 -0.70 -7.15 37.84
N GLY A 256 -0.08 -6.94 36.68
CA GLY A 256 0.90 -7.85 36.07
C GLY A 256 0.26 -9.09 35.43
N GLU A 257 -1.07 -9.17 35.38
CA GLU A 257 -1.79 -10.31 34.83
C GLU A 257 -1.64 -10.38 33.31
N ARG A 258 -1.44 -11.59 32.79
CA ARG A 258 -1.38 -11.90 31.36
C ARG A 258 -2.44 -12.93 31.04
N SER A 259 -3.35 -12.58 30.16
CA SER A 259 -4.45 -13.45 29.73
C SER A 259 -4.36 -13.71 28.24
N PRO A 260 -4.38 -14.99 27.80
CA PRO A 260 -4.49 -15.28 26.38
C PRO A 260 -5.87 -14.84 25.87
N LEU A 261 -5.91 -14.29 24.67
CA LEU A 261 -7.12 -13.89 23.97
C LEU A 261 -7.07 -14.47 22.55
N LEU A 262 -8.08 -15.26 22.19
CA LEU A 262 -8.26 -15.74 20.82
C LEU A 262 -9.44 -14.99 20.21
N VAL A 263 -9.19 -14.27 19.13
CA VAL A 263 -10.24 -13.67 18.30
C VAL A 263 -10.42 -14.57 17.08
N PRO A 264 -11.53 -15.31 16.98
CA PRO A 264 -11.76 -16.18 15.84
C PRO A 264 -12.05 -15.36 14.58
N TYR A 265 -11.66 -15.89 13.43
CA TYR A 265 -12.23 -15.44 12.16
C TYR A 265 -13.72 -15.77 12.13
N VAL A 266 -14.54 -14.81 11.71
CA VAL A 266 -15.99 -14.97 11.56
C VAL A 266 -16.30 -14.79 10.08
N SER A 267 -17.19 -15.60 9.50
CA SER A 267 -17.58 -15.33 8.11
C SER A 267 -18.14 -13.91 8.01
N PRO A 268 -17.82 -13.12 6.95
CA PRO A 268 -18.36 -11.77 6.80
C PRO A 268 -19.89 -11.71 6.95
N ASP A 269 -20.58 -12.76 6.51
CA ASP A 269 -22.05 -12.87 6.58
C ASP A 269 -22.59 -13.09 8.02
N ASP A 270 -21.76 -13.58 8.93
CA ASP A 270 -22.11 -13.94 10.31
C ASP A 270 -21.76 -12.84 11.32
N GLN A 271 -21.19 -11.72 10.86
CA GLN A 271 -20.81 -10.60 11.72
C GLN A 271 -22.05 -9.90 12.30
N THR A 272 -21.95 -9.43 13.54
CA THR A 272 -23.08 -8.81 14.23
C THR A 272 -23.54 -7.49 13.62
N GLU A 273 -22.63 -6.79 12.94
CA GLU A 273 -22.91 -5.51 12.28
C GLU A 273 -23.32 -5.66 10.81
N ALA A 274 -23.22 -6.89 10.27
CA ALA A 274 -23.60 -7.19 8.91
C ALA A 274 -25.13 -7.16 8.72
N THR A 275 -25.58 -6.45 7.69
CA THR A 275 -26.98 -6.48 7.24
C THR A 275 -27.06 -7.17 5.88
N GLN A 276 -27.71 -8.32 5.84
CA GLN A 276 -27.93 -9.05 4.59
C GLN A 276 -28.90 -8.28 3.69
N LEU A 277 -28.47 -8.00 2.46
CA LEU A 277 -29.28 -7.39 1.42
C LEU A 277 -29.92 -8.46 0.53
N GLU A 278 -30.83 -8.06 -0.35
CA GLU A 278 -31.35 -8.97 -1.37
C GLU A 278 -30.23 -9.42 -2.31
N ASN A 279 -30.14 -10.73 -2.52
CA ASN A 279 -29.23 -11.31 -3.49
C ASN A 279 -29.50 -10.74 -4.88
N THR A 280 -28.44 -10.64 -5.68
CA THR A 280 -28.54 -10.32 -7.11
C THR A 280 -28.04 -11.49 -7.93
N SER A 281 -28.10 -11.39 -9.26
CA SER A 281 -27.46 -12.35 -10.14
C SER A 281 -26.64 -11.64 -11.20
N ALA A 282 -25.57 -12.31 -11.64
CA ALA A 282 -24.79 -11.88 -12.79
C ALA A 282 -24.57 -13.05 -13.74
N THR A 283 -24.61 -12.75 -15.04
CA THR A 283 -24.33 -13.70 -16.10
C THR A 283 -22.89 -13.54 -16.55
N PHE A 284 -22.16 -14.66 -16.53
CA PHE A 284 -20.77 -14.72 -16.97
C PHE A 284 -20.70 -15.51 -18.26
N PRO A 285 -20.26 -14.90 -19.37
CA PRO A 285 -19.97 -15.65 -20.59
C PRO A 285 -18.69 -16.46 -20.42
N LEU A 286 -18.67 -17.66 -20.98
CA LEU A 286 -17.45 -18.45 -21.13
C LEU A 286 -16.60 -17.79 -22.24
N PRO A 287 -15.39 -17.30 -21.93
CA PRO A 287 -14.54 -16.68 -22.93
C PRO A 287 -14.20 -17.66 -24.06
N GLN A 288 -14.16 -17.17 -25.29
CA GLN A 288 -13.73 -17.91 -26.48
C GLN A 288 -14.61 -19.13 -26.87
N ASP A 289 -15.77 -19.31 -26.24
CA ASP A 289 -16.70 -20.37 -26.61
C ASP A 289 -17.58 -19.94 -27.81
N PRO A 290 -17.55 -20.69 -28.93
CA PRO A 290 -18.31 -20.33 -30.14
C PRO A 290 -19.83 -20.48 -29.96
N ASP A 291 -20.27 -21.27 -28.98
CA ASP A 291 -21.68 -21.48 -28.65
C ASP A 291 -22.21 -20.41 -27.69
N ASN A 292 -21.34 -19.46 -27.27
CA ASN A 292 -21.64 -18.37 -26.35
C ASN A 292 -22.25 -18.90 -25.04
N ILE A 293 -21.70 -20.01 -24.53
CA ILE A 293 -22.11 -20.59 -23.26
C ILE A 293 -21.95 -19.53 -22.16
N SER A 294 -22.94 -19.42 -21.29
CA SER A 294 -22.90 -18.54 -20.13
C SER A 294 -23.49 -19.23 -18.92
N THR A 295 -23.04 -18.82 -17.74
CA THR A 295 -23.59 -19.30 -16.47
C THR A 295 -24.09 -18.12 -15.64
N GLU A 296 -25.12 -18.34 -14.84
CA GLU A 296 -25.67 -17.32 -13.93
C GLU A 296 -25.20 -17.63 -12.51
N LEU A 297 -24.60 -16.64 -11.86
CA LEU A 297 -24.13 -16.74 -10.49
C LEU A 297 -25.03 -15.92 -9.58
N THR A 298 -25.46 -16.53 -8.47
CA THR A 298 -26.11 -15.79 -7.39
C THR A 298 -25.06 -15.03 -6.59
N ILE A 299 -25.29 -13.75 -6.38
CA ILE A 299 -24.40 -12.84 -5.67
C ILE A 299 -25.06 -12.48 -4.35
N LYS A 300 -24.45 -12.93 -3.26
CA LYS A 300 -24.81 -12.52 -1.90
C LYS A 300 -24.28 -11.11 -1.65
N ARG A 301 -25.05 -10.30 -0.93
CA ARG A 301 -24.73 -8.89 -0.70
C ARG A 301 -24.87 -8.59 0.77
N THR A 302 -23.78 -8.10 1.37
CA THR A 302 -23.68 -7.86 2.81
C THR A 302 -23.29 -6.41 3.03
N TYR A 303 -24.16 -5.67 3.72
CA TYR A 303 -23.98 -4.27 4.05
C TYR A 303 -23.31 -4.09 5.41
N TYR A 304 -22.39 -3.14 5.49
CA TYR A 304 -21.71 -2.68 6.69
C TYR A 304 -21.84 -1.16 6.82
N SER A 305 -22.03 -0.68 8.04
CA SER A 305 -21.94 0.75 8.34
C SER A 305 -20.48 1.13 8.58
N CYS A 306 -20.03 2.25 8.02
CA CYS A 306 -18.72 2.83 8.30
C CYS A 306 -18.85 4.05 9.23
N GLU A 307 -17.71 4.60 9.67
CA GLU A 307 -17.70 5.81 10.48
C GLU A 307 -18.32 7.00 9.71
N ASN A 308 -18.84 7.99 10.45
CA ASN A 308 -19.47 9.20 9.90
C ASN A 308 -20.66 8.97 8.95
N GLY A 309 -21.28 7.79 8.97
CA GLY A 309 -22.47 7.48 8.19
C GLY A 309 -22.19 7.02 6.76
N GLY A 310 -20.93 6.70 6.43
CA GLY A 310 -20.58 5.99 5.21
C GLY A 310 -21.04 4.54 5.22
N SER A 311 -20.89 3.87 4.08
CA SER A 311 -21.27 2.46 3.95
C SER A 311 -20.33 1.66 3.05
N PHE A 312 -20.33 0.36 3.30
CA PHE A 312 -19.62 -0.63 2.51
C PHE A 312 -20.57 -1.78 2.18
N VAL A 313 -20.62 -2.20 0.91
CA VAL A 313 -21.33 -3.41 0.50
C VAL A 313 -20.33 -4.39 -0.09
N LEU A 314 -20.23 -5.56 0.55
CA LEU A 314 -19.51 -6.71 0.04
C LEU A 314 -20.46 -7.55 -0.80
N GLU A 315 -20.07 -7.83 -2.04
CA GLU A 315 -20.77 -8.73 -2.94
C GLU A 315 -19.95 -10.01 -3.12
N LYS A 316 -20.50 -11.17 -2.75
CA LYS A 316 -19.80 -12.44 -2.86
C LYS A 316 -20.58 -13.46 -3.68
N GLY A 317 -19.95 -13.97 -4.73
CA GLY A 317 -20.43 -15.12 -5.49
C GLY A 317 -19.73 -16.40 -5.03
N ASN A 318 -20.49 -17.47 -4.85
CA ASN A 318 -19.93 -18.78 -4.47
C ASN A 318 -19.55 -19.57 -5.73
N GLY A 319 -18.27 -19.89 -5.90
CA GLY A 319 -17.80 -20.56 -7.11
C GLY A 319 -18.42 -21.92 -7.40
N ASN A 320 -18.86 -22.62 -6.36
CA ASN A 320 -19.49 -23.93 -6.54
C ASN A 320 -20.90 -23.86 -7.15
N GLU A 321 -21.50 -22.66 -7.27
CA GLU A 321 -22.87 -22.49 -7.77
C GLU A 321 -22.94 -22.31 -9.28
N ALA A 322 -21.86 -21.84 -9.91
CA ALA A 322 -21.85 -21.47 -11.32
C ALA A 322 -20.85 -22.34 -12.09
N THR A 323 -21.39 -23.32 -12.82
CA THR A 323 -20.60 -24.20 -13.70
C THR A 323 -20.94 -23.92 -15.17
N PHE A 324 -19.95 -24.04 -16.03
CA PHE A 324 -20.12 -24.07 -17.47
C PHE A 324 -20.32 -25.52 -17.90
N THR A 325 -21.36 -25.76 -18.68
CA THR A 325 -21.71 -27.10 -19.17
C THR A 325 -21.75 -27.08 -20.70
N ASP A 326 -21.04 -28.01 -21.33
CA ASP A 326 -21.07 -28.16 -22.79
C ASP A 326 -22.42 -28.70 -23.29
N SER A 327 -22.57 -28.77 -24.62
CA SER A 327 -23.77 -29.33 -25.26
C SER A 327 -24.05 -30.81 -24.92
N PHE A 328 -23.09 -31.53 -24.34
CA PHE A 328 -23.22 -32.92 -23.91
C PHE A 328 -23.58 -33.07 -22.42
N GLY A 329 -23.66 -31.96 -21.67
CA GLY A 329 -23.92 -32.00 -20.23
C GLY A 329 -22.66 -32.17 -19.38
N SER A 330 -21.46 -32.06 -19.96
CA SER A 330 -20.19 -32.16 -19.24
C SER A 330 -19.81 -30.82 -18.63
N VAL A 331 -19.37 -30.81 -17.38
CA VAL A 331 -18.81 -29.61 -16.74
C VAL A 331 -17.45 -29.33 -17.34
N ILE A 332 -17.29 -28.15 -17.93
CA ILE A 332 -16.09 -27.71 -18.64
C ILE A 332 -15.38 -26.55 -17.92
N GLY A 333 -16.01 -26.00 -16.88
CA GLY A 333 -15.46 -24.93 -16.07
C GLY A 333 -16.44 -24.46 -15.00
N GLY A 334 -16.05 -23.42 -14.29
CA GLY A 334 -16.90 -22.68 -13.38
C GLY A 334 -16.32 -21.32 -13.01
N ILE A 335 -17.04 -20.58 -12.19
CA ILE A 335 -16.51 -19.38 -11.54
C ILE A 335 -15.92 -19.84 -10.22
N SER A 336 -14.76 -19.34 -9.79
CA SER A 336 -14.27 -19.65 -8.43
C SER A 336 -14.73 -18.61 -7.44
N ASP A 337 -14.38 -17.35 -7.72
CA ASP A 337 -14.64 -16.25 -6.81
C ASP A 337 -15.09 -15.04 -7.61
N LYS A 338 -16.21 -14.47 -7.16
CA LYS A 338 -16.61 -13.11 -7.53
C LYS A 338 -16.66 -12.33 -6.24
N ASN A 339 -15.83 -11.29 -6.13
CA ASN A 339 -15.96 -10.29 -5.09
C ASN A 339 -16.28 -8.94 -5.71
N GLY A 340 -17.24 -8.22 -5.13
CA GLY A 340 -17.52 -6.83 -5.42
C GLY A 340 -17.43 -6.03 -4.14
N TYR A 341 -16.78 -4.87 -4.22
CA TYR A 341 -16.56 -3.98 -3.10
C TYR A 341 -17.13 -2.63 -3.50
N VAL A 342 -18.19 -2.20 -2.83
CA VAL A 342 -18.88 -0.93 -3.12
C VAL A 342 -18.75 -0.05 -1.88
N PHE A 343 -18.00 1.04 -1.99
CA PHE A 343 -17.78 2.00 -0.92
C PHE A 343 -18.49 3.30 -1.21
N ASP A 344 -19.21 3.83 -0.22
CA ASP A 344 -19.86 5.14 -0.27
C ASP A 344 -19.48 5.93 0.98
N GLN A 345 -18.52 6.85 0.83
CA GLN A 345 -17.96 7.68 1.89
C GLN A 345 -17.54 6.88 3.12
N CYS A 346 -17.04 5.66 2.92
CA CYS A 346 -16.72 4.76 4.00
C CYS A 346 -15.45 5.24 4.68
N ARG A 347 -15.60 5.88 5.84
CA ARG A 347 -14.46 6.28 6.67
C ARG A 347 -14.12 5.20 7.68
N MET A 348 -12.83 4.91 7.84
CA MET A 348 -12.35 3.98 8.85
C MET A 348 -10.92 4.29 9.29
N SER A 349 -10.61 3.88 10.52
CA SER A 349 -9.25 3.92 11.06
C SER A 349 -8.55 2.60 10.78
N LEU A 350 -7.52 2.64 9.94
CA LEU A 350 -6.68 1.50 9.61
C LEU A 350 -5.55 1.38 10.63
N GLN A 351 -5.38 0.17 11.17
CA GLN A 351 -4.25 -0.20 12.02
C GLN A 351 -3.73 -1.57 11.59
N ASN A 352 -2.41 -1.70 11.43
CA ASN A 352 -1.76 -2.93 10.96
C ASN A 352 -2.29 -3.40 9.60
N GLY A 353 -2.69 -2.45 8.74
CA GLY A 353 -3.12 -2.68 7.36
C GLY A 353 -1.93 -2.82 6.40
N LEU A 354 -2.22 -2.99 5.11
CA LEU A 354 -1.20 -2.86 4.05
C LEU A 354 -0.77 -1.41 3.81
N LEU A 355 -1.66 -0.44 4.06
CA LEU A 355 -1.30 0.98 4.08
C LEU A 355 -0.81 1.40 5.47
N PRO A 356 -0.03 2.49 5.57
CA PRO A 356 0.38 3.05 6.85
C PRO A 356 -0.80 3.29 7.78
N ASP A 357 -0.60 3.17 9.09
CA ASP A 357 -1.63 3.46 10.06
C ASP A 357 -2.18 4.89 9.87
N GLY A 358 -3.51 5.01 9.91
CA GLY A 358 -4.17 6.28 9.61
C GLY A 358 -5.67 6.14 9.45
N THR A 359 -6.34 7.28 9.24
CA THR A 359 -7.77 7.30 8.92
C THR A 359 -7.93 7.53 7.43
N TYR A 360 -8.79 6.72 6.81
CA TYR A 360 -9.00 6.70 5.38
C TYR A 360 -10.48 6.86 5.05
N GLU A 361 -10.77 7.54 3.95
CA GLU A 361 -12.08 7.56 3.31
C GLU A 361 -12.01 6.82 1.98
N LEU A 362 -12.89 5.83 1.81
CA LEU A 362 -13.01 5.02 0.60
C LEU A 362 -14.30 5.34 -0.14
N ASN A 363 -14.22 5.44 -1.47
CA ASN A 363 -15.34 5.66 -2.37
C ASN A 363 -15.20 4.85 -3.67
N GLY A 364 -16.31 4.50 -4.29
CA GLY A 364 -16.36 3.87 -5.62
C GLY A 364 -16.44 2.34 -5.57
N ASN A 365 -16.16 1.68 -6.70
CA ASN A 365 -16.35 0.25 -6.85
C ASN A 365 -15.08 -0.47 -7.30
N LEU A 366 -14.84 -1.65 -6.73
CA LEU A 366 -13.94 -2.66 -7.26
C LEU A 366 -14.71 -3.96 -7.49
N GLN A 367 -14.53 -4.59 -8.65
CA GLN A 367 -14.97 -5.96 -8.90
C GLN A 367 -13.78 -6.84 -9.23
N THR A 368 -13.67 -7.97 -8.54
CA THR A 368 -12.68 -9.01 -8.82
C THR A 368 -13.41 -10.29 -9.22
N ASN A 369 -13.03 -10.85 -10.36
CA ASN A 369 -13.64 -12.06 -10.91
C ASN A 369 -12.54 -13.07 -11.22
N ILE A 370 -12.74 -14.32 -10.78
CA ILE A 370 -11.88 -15.45 -11.15
C ILE A 370 -12.74 -16.52 -11.81
N ILE A 371 -12.48 -16.79 -13.09
CA ILE A 371 -13.18 -17.77 -13.91
C ILE A 371 -12.21 -18.88 -14.27
N TYR A 372 -12.62 -20.15 -14.13
CA TYR A 372 -11.83 -21.30 -14.56
C TYR A 372 -12.56 -22.09 -15.65
N SER A 373 -11.89 -22.42 -16.75
CA SER A 373 -12.46 -23.24 -17.82
C SER A 373 -11.41 -24.01 -18.59
N TYR A 374 -11.66 -25.28 -18.88
CA TYR A 374 -10.80 -26.14 -19.70
C TYR A 374 -9.32 -26.21 -19.26
N GLY A 375 -9.01 -25.91 -17.99
CA GLY A 375 -7.64 -25.83 -17.49
C GLY A 375 -7.04 -24.43 -17.51
N ASP A 376 -7.79 -23.43 -17.99
CA ASP A 376 -7.45 -22.03 -17.94
C ASP A 376 -8.07 -21.35 -16.72
N SER A 377 -7.39 -20.35 -16.18
CA SER A 377 -7.91 -19.40 -15.21
C SER A 377 -7.86 -18.00 -15.80
N GLN A 378 -8.92 -17.24 -15.61
CA GLN A 378 -8.97 -15.83 -15.93
C GLN A 378 -9.23 -15.06 -14.64
N SER A 379 -8.36 -14.11 -14.30
CA SER A 379 -8.63 -13.10 -13.29
C SER A 379 -8.96 -11.76 -13.96
N THR A 380 -9.85 -10.97 -13.37
CA THR A 380 -10.20 -9.64 -13.87
C THR A 380 -10.50 -8.72 -12.71
N ASN A 381 -9.82 -7.58 -12.67
CA ASN A 381 -10.05 -6.49 -11.73
C ASN A 381 -10.67 -5.32 -12.49
N VAL A 382 -11.78 -4.76 -11.99
CA VAL A 382 -12.46 -3.62 -12.59
C VAL A 382 -12.69 -2.55 -11.53
N PHE A 383 -12.04 -1.41 -11.72
CA PHE A 383 -12.19 -0.22 -10.88
C PHE A 383 -13.10 0.78 -11.58
N ASP A 384 -14.12 1.26 -10.87
CA ASP A 384 -15.06 2.26 -11.35
C ASP A 384 -15.14 3.42 -10.35
N GLU A 385 -14.55 4.56 -10.76
CA GLU A 385 -14.42 5.79 -9.97
C GLU A 385 -13.93 5.54 -8.52
N PHE A 386 -13.01 4.60 -8.37
CA PHE A 386 -12.52 4.17 -7.05
C PHE A 386 -11.51 5.16 -6.47
N SER A 387 -11.58 5.40 -5.16
CA SER A 387 -10.58 6.22 -4.47
C SER A 387 -10.39 5.85 -3.00
N ILE A 388 -9.17 6.08 -2.52
CA ILE A 388 -8.78 6.00 -1.12
C ILE A 388 -8.09 7.31 -0.78
N ILE A 389 -8.55 8.01 0.26
CA ILE A 389 -7.98 9.29 0.70
C ILE A 389 -7.65 9.19 2.18
N GLY A 390 -6.36 9.22 2.51
CA GLY A 390 -5.86 9.16 3.87
C GLY A 390 -5.57 10.54 4.47
N ASP A 391 -5.88 10.72 5.75
CA ASP A 391 -5.54 11.95 6.50
C ASP A 391 -4.01 12.19 6.61
N ASN A 392 -3.22 11.15 6.35
CA ASN A 392 -1.75 11.17 6.29
C ASN A 392 -1.19 11.61 4.92
N GLY A 393 -2.04 11.93 3.95
CA GLY A 393 -1.64 12.35 2.61
C GLY A 393 -1.49 11.22 1.58
N VAL A 394 -1.79 9.97 1.96
CA VAL A 394 -1.99 8.88 1.00
C VAL A 394 -3.20 9.20 0.12
N GLU A 395 -3.08 9.05 -1.19
CA GLU A 395 -4.20 9.15 -2.12
C GLU A 395 -4.06 8.10 -3.24
N TYR A 396 -5.13 7.34 -3.46
CA TYR A 396 -5.29 6.48 -4.64
C TYR A 396 -6.54 6.90 -5.40
N ARG A 397 -6.46 6.93 -6.73
CA ARG A 397 -7.61 7.02 -7.63
C ARG A 397 -7.43 6.01 -8.75
N ALA A 398 -8.50 5.30 -9.09
CA ALA A 398 -8.45 4.28 -10.13
C ALA A 398 -9.76 4.22 -10.91
N ASN A 399 -9.63 4.24 -12.24
CA ASN A 399 -10.67 3.92 -13.20
C ASN A 399 -10.05 3.13 -14.35
N GLY A 400 -10.40 1.86 -14.44
CA GLY A 400 -9.80 0.95 -15.40
C GLY A 400 -10.04 -0.51 -15.08
N GLN A 401 -9.43 -1.37 -15.87
CA GLN A 401 -9.51 -2.81 -15.70
C GLN A 401 -8.18 -3.49 -16.05
N THR A 402 -7.89 -4.57 -15.35
CA THR A 402 -6.89 -5.56 -15.73
C THR A 402 -7.57 -6.89 -15.95
N LYS A 403 -7.05 -7.67 -16.89
CA LYS A 403 -7.47 -9.04 -17.12
C LYS A 403 -6.22 -9.87 -17.38
N ASP A 404 -6.09 -10.93 -16.62
CA ASP A 404 -5.07 -11.96 -16.81
C ASP A 404 -5.78 -13.27 -17.16
N THR A 405 -5.21 -14.05 -18.08
CA THR A 405 -5.67 -15.38 -18.44
C THR A 405 -4.46 -16.29 -18.55
N ASP A 406 -4.40 -17.29 -17.68
CA ASP A 406 -3.34 -18.28 -17.59
C ASP A 406 -3.91 -19.67 -17.87
N GLY A 407 -3.35 -20.36 -18.88
CA GLY A 407 -3.88 -21.61 -19.41
C GLY A 407 -2.96 -22.81 -19.32
N TYR A 408 -3.55 -24.00 -19.12
CA TYR A 408 -2.81 -25.28 -19.12
C TYR A 408 -2.06 -25.53 -20.45
N ASP A 409 -2.59 -25.00 -21.56
CA ASP A 409 -1.97 -25.10 -22.88
C ASP A 409 -0.90 -24.02 -23.14
N PHE A 410 -0.37 -23.37 -22.09
CA PHE A 410 0.67 -22.33 -22.15
C PHE A 410 0.28 -21.13 -23.02
N ASN A 411 -1.00 -20.76 -22.99
CA ASN A 411 -1.43 -19.48 -23.50
C ASN A 411 -1.53 -18.52 -22.31
N TYR A 412 -0.83 -17.40 -22.41
CA TYR A 412 -0.88 -16.35 -21.41
C TYR A 412 -1.37 -15.08 -22.08
N LEU A 413 -2.46 -14.52 -21.59
CA LEU A 413 -3.04 -13.27 -22.09
C LEU A 413 -3.16 -12.29 -20.93
N ARG A 414 -2.43 -11.17 -21.02
CA ARG A 414 -2.61 -10.03 -20.14
C ARG A 414 -3.14 -8.85 -20.93
N SER A 415 -4.18 -8.20 -20.41
CA SER A 415 -4.71 -6.97 -20.98
C SER A 415 -5.03 -5.96 -19.89
N ALA A 416 -4.86 -4.68 -20.19
CA ALA A 416 -5.25 -3.60 -19.31
C ALA A 416 -5.89 -2.46 -20.11
N THR A 417 -6.88 -1.81 -19.50
CA THR A 417 -7.46 -0.57 -20.00
C THR A 417 -7.56 0.40 -18.83
N ILE A 418 -6.74 1.44 -18.82
CA ILE A 418 -6.61 2.36 -17.69
C ILE A 418 -6.98 3.76 -18.17
N ALA A 419 -8.14 4.26 -17.74
CA ALA A 419 -8.56 5.61 -18.08
C ALA A 419 -7.78 6.64 -17.23
N ASP A 420 -7.71 6.40 -15.92
CA ASP A 420 -6.98 7.24 -14.96
C ASP A 420 -6.59 6.36 -13.77
N PHE A 421 -5.30 6.38 -13.41
CA PHE A 421 -4.78 5.88 -12.16
C PHE A 421 -3.88 6.95 -11.56
N ARG A 422 -4.00 7.16 -10.24
CA ARG A 422 -3.15 8.09 -9.48
C ARG A 422 -2.78 7.48 -8.16
N GLU A 423 -1.53 7.66 -7.80
CA GLU A 423 -1.00 7.30 -6.50
C GLU A 423 -0.15 8.44 -5.95
N LYS A 424 -0.40 8.75 -4.70
CA LYS A 424 0.38 9.70 -3.92
C LYS A 424 0.66 9.10 -2.55
N LEU A 425 1.94 8.97 -2.23
CA LEU A 425 2.40 8.45 -0.95
C LEU A 425 2.91 9.59 -0.04
N PRO A 426 2.76 9.47 1.29
CA PRO A 426 3.27 10.44 2.25
C PRO A 426 4.78 10.64 2.12
N GLY A 427 5.22 11.88 2.03
CA GLY A 427 6.64 12.23 1.94
C GLY A 427 7.27 12.00 0.55
N VAL A 428 6.55 11.40 -0.40
CA VAL A 428 6.99 11.29 -1.79
C VAL A 428 6.52 12.54 -2.55
N PRO A 429 7.44 13.33 -3.12
CA PRO A 429 7.08 14.59 -3.78
C PRO A 429 6.35 14.37 -5.12
N THR A 430 6.57 13.21 -5.74
CA THR A 430 6.07 12.87 -7.07
C THR A 430 4.84 11.97 -6.95
N GLU A 431 3.77 12.37 -7.63
CA GLU A 431 2.57 11.56 -7.82
C GLU A 431 2.79 10.64 -9.03
N GLU A 432 2.48 9.35 -8.89
CA GLU A 432 2.42 8.44 -10.03
C GLU A 432 1.07 8.58 -10.72
N THR A 433 1.08 8.74 -12.04
CA THR A 433 -0.12 8.81 -12.86
C THR A 433 0.01 7.94 -14.09
N ILE A 434 -1.06 7.18 -14.38
CA ILE A 434 -1.19 6.33 -15.57
C ILE A 434 -2.51 6.70 -16.22
N SER A 435 -2.51 7.01 -17.52
CA SER A 435 -3.73 7.49 -18.19
C SER A 435 -3.78 7.08 -19.65
N ASP A 436 -5.01 6.95 -20.15
CA ASP A 436 -5.33 6.59 -21.53
C ASP A 436 -4.59 5.32 -22.01
N VAL A 437 -4.39 4.35 -21.11
CA VAL A 437 -3.65 3.13 -21.42
C VAL A 437 -4.57 2.07 -22.05
N THR A 438 -4.12 1.51 -23.15
CA THR A 438 -4.56 0.21 -23.68
C THR A 438 -3.34 -0.68 -23.81
N PHE A 439 -3.36 -1.83 -23.15
CA PHE A 439 -2.30 -2.82 -23.15
C PHE A 439 -2.88 -4.19 -23.50
N ASN A 440 -2.22 -4.91 -24.42
CA ASN A 440 -2.50 -6.30 -24.74
C ASN A 440 -1.17 -7.04 -24.93
N TYR A 441 -0.95 -8.08 -24.14
CA TYR A 441 0.12 -9.04 -24.30
C TYR A 441 -0.46 -10.43 -24.44
N GLU A 442 -0.09 -11.14 -25.50
CA GLU A 442 -0.56 -12.50 -25.77
C GLU A 442 0.65 -13.40 -26.02
N THR A 443 0.66 -14.57 -25.41
CA THR A 443 1.54 -15.69 -25.74
C THR A 443 0.67 -16.83 -26.22
N LEU A 444 0.89 -17.29 -27.45
CA LEU A 444 0.23 -18.44 -28.04
C LEU A 444 1.25 -19.56 -28.21
N ASN A 445 1.08 -20.65 -27.47
CA ASN A 445 1.91 -21.82 -27.62
C ASN A 445 1.21 -22.86 -28.50
N ASN A 446 1.85 -23.26 -29.60
CA ASN A 446 1.30 -24.28 -30.46
C ASN A 446 1.72 -25.65 -29.90
N THR A 447 0.75 -26.40 -29.37
CA THR A 447 0.92 -27.73 -28.75
C THR A 447 1.57 -28.78 -29.66
N THR A 448 1.80 -28.49 -30.94
CA THR A 448 2.60 -29.33 -31.84
C THR A 448 4.10 -29.18 -31.60
N VAL A 449 4.60 -29.64 -30.44
CA VAL A 449 5.94 -30.15 -30.04
C VAL A 449 7.24 -29.40 -30.46
N LEU A 450 7.25 -28.44 -31.39
CA LEU A 450 8.50 -27.85 -31.93
C LEU A 450 8.40 -26.37 -32.34
N ALA A 451 7.29 -25.66 -32.11
CA ALA A 451 7.18 -24.24 -32.46
C ALA A 451 7.46 -23.36 -31.22
N ALA A 452 8.33 -22.35 -31.35
CA ALA A 452 8.48 -21.32 -30.33
C ALA A 452 7.15 -20.57 -30.13
N PRO A 453 6.88 -19.99 -28.95
CA PRO A 453 5.62 -19.37 -28.63
C PRO A 453 5.49 -18.13 -29.50
N TRP A 454 4.32 -17.90 -30.07
CA TRP A 454 4.02 -16.63 -30.70
C TRP A 454 3.70 -15.62 -29.60
N LYS A 455 4.40 -14.49 -29.59
CA LYS A 455 4.10 -13.39 -28.65
C LYS A 455 3.63 -12.16 -29.42
N THR A 456 2.66 -11.43 -28.88
CA THR A 456 2.30 -10.08 -29.34
C THR A 456 2.24 -9.12 -28.18
N LEU A 457 2.70 -7.88 -28.38
CA LEU A 457 2.58 -6.78 -27.45
C LEU A 457 2.03 -5.55 -28.19
N GLU A 458 0.94 -5.01 -27.67
CA GLU A 458 0.38 -3.72 -28.03
C GLU A 458 0.26 -2.88 -26.77
N VAL A 459 0.92 -1.72 -26.74
CA VAL A 459 0.84 -0.77 -25.65
C VAL A 459 0.69 0.64 -26.21
N ASN A 460 -0.31 1.36 -25.72
CA ASN A 460 -0.52 2.78 -25.98
C ASN A 460 -0.95 3.44 -24.68
N GLY A 461 -0.39 4.60 -24.31
CA GLY A 461 -0.83 5.36 -23.16
C GLY A 461 0.22 6.32 -22.61
N ILE A 462 -0.05 6.88 -21.44
CA ILE A 462 0.80 7.90 -20.80
C ILE A 462 1.13 7.47 -19.37
N VAL A 463 2.43 7.46 -19.05
CA VAL A 463 2.95 7.16 -17.71
C VAL A 463 3.75 8.37 -17.21
N ARG A 464 3.62 8.70 -15.93
CA ARG A 464 4.42 9.71 -15.23
C ARG A 464 4.63 9.22 -13.81
N ASN A 465 5.88 9.06 -13.38
CA ASN A 465 6.23 8.61 -12.04
C ASN A 465 7.61 9.15 -11.63
N ALA A 466 8.15 8.67 -10.52
CA ALA A 466 9.48 9.08 -10.06
C ALA A 466 10.60 8.68 -11.05
N GLN A 467 10.49 7.53 -11.72
CA GLN A 467 11.47 7.05 -12.69
C GLN A 467 11.53 7.92 -13.95
N THR A 468 10.40 8.50 -14.35
CA THR A 468 10.35 9.47 -15.45
C THR A 468 10.76 10.87 -15.04
N GLY A 469 11.31 11.06 -13.83
CA GLY A 469 11.65 12.39 -13.32
C GLY A 469 10.43 13.32 -13.27
N ASP A 470 9.25 12.77 -12.98
CA ASP A 470 7.96 13.49 -13.00
C ASP A 470 7.57 14.07 -14.38
N GLN A 471 8.17 13.56 -15.46
CA GLN A 471 7.78 13.88 -16.83
C GLN A 471 6.74 12.90 -17.36
N LYS A 472 5.86 13.37 -18.24
CA LYS A 472 5.00 12.46 -18.99
C LYS A 472 5.79 11.74 -20.07
N VAL A 473 5.67 10.42 -20.10
CA VAL A 473 6.18 9.57 -21.17
C VAL A 473 5.00 8.97 -21.91
N THR A 474 4.87 9.31 -23.19
CA THR A 474 3.86 8.72 -24.08
C THR A 474 4.45 7.45 -24.70
N ILE A 475 3.78 6.32 -24.52
CA ILE A 475 4.15 5.03 -25.09
C ILE A 475 3.19 4.74 -26.23
N THR A 476 3.71 4.32 -27.38
CA THR A 476 2.90 3.96 -28.56
C THR A 476 3.47 2.74 -29.26
N THR A 477 2.59 1.89 -29.79
CA THR A 477 2.98 0.72 -30.57
C THR A 477 2.43 0.85 -31.99
N ALA A 478 3.30 0.79 -33.01
CA ALA A 478 2.87 0.86 -34.40
C ALA A 478 3.95 0.33 -35.39
N PRO A 479 3.76 -0.83 -36.05
CA PRO A 479 2.69 -1.82 -35.85
C PRO A 479 2.91 -2.63 -34.56
N VAL A 480 1.91 -3.45 -34.18
CA VAL A 480 1.97 -4.37 -33.03
C VAL A 480 3.28 -5.14 -33.02
N LEU A 481 3.94 -5.17 -31.87
CA LEU A 481 5.20 -5.88 -31.71
C LEU A 481 4.92 -7.37 -31.63
N SER A 482 5.49 -8.17 -32.53
CA SER A 482 5.22 -9.60 -32.64
C SER A 482 6.48 -10.43 -32.80
N TRP A 483 6.55 -11.55 -32.08
CA TRP A 483 7.66 -12.49 -32.07
C TRP A 483 7.18 -13.89 -32.43
N GLY A 484 7.87 -14.59 -33.32
CA GLY A 484 7.57 -15.98 -33.66
C GLY A 484 8.73 -16.67 -34.35
N SER A 485 8.82 -17.99 -34.23
CA SER A 485 9.85 -18.77 -34.93
C SER A 485 9.48 -19.03 -36.39
N GLU A 486 10.45 -18.82 -37.29
CA GLU A 486 10.39 -19.29 -38.67
C GLU A 486 10.22 -20.83 -38.72
N PRO A 487 9.48 -21.37 -39.71
CA PRO A 487 9.19 -20.74 -40.99
C PRO A 487 7.88 -19.91 -41.04
N PHE A 488 7.24 -19.60 -39.91
CA PHE A 488 5.83 -19.22 -39.95
C PHE A 488 5.47 -17.74 -39.85
N MET A 489 6.26 -16.83 -39.25
CA MET A 489 5.87 -15.40 -39.20
C MET A 489 7.05 -14.42 -39.09
N PRO A 490 6.94 -13.20 -39.66
CA PRO A 490 7.95 -12.17 -39.54
C PRO A 490 7.93 -11.53 -38.15
N PHE A 491 9.09 -11.54 -37.51
CA PHE A 491 9.45 -10.65 -36.40
C PHE A 491 9.25 -9.19 -36.85
N ASN A 492 8.33 -8.45 -36.25
CA ASN A 492 7.95 -7.12 -36.73
C ASN A 492 7.33 -6.27 -35.62
N GLY A 493 7.24 -4.97 -35.85
CA GLY A 493 6.65 -4.00 -34.95
C GLY A 493 7.68 -3.16 -34.22
N SER A 494 7.17 -2.13 -33.56
CA SER A 494 7.99 -1.20 -32.79
C SER A 494 7.20 -0.54 -31.69
N ILE A 495 7.89 -0.27 -30.58
CA ILE A 495 7.41 0.59 -29.49
C ILE A 495 8.17 1.90 -29.57
N ALA A 496 7.46 3.01 -29.49
CA ALA A 496 8.03 4.34 -29.39
C ALA A 496 7.62 4.96 -28.05
N MET A 497 8.60 5.47 -27.31
CA MET A 497 8.41 6.24 -26.08
C MET A 497 8.89 7.67 -26.30
N LEU A 498 8.11 8.64 -25.88
CA LEU A 498 8.41 10.07 -26.01
C LEU A 498 8.18 10.78 -24.68
N ALA A 499 9.25 11.32 -24.09
CA ALA A 499 9.21 12.11 -22.87
C ALA A 499 8.92 13.61 -23.16
N GLU A 500 8.45 14.35 -22.16
CA GLU A 500 8.15 15.79 -22.26
C GLU A 500 9.38 16.65 -22.57
N ASP A 501 10.57 16.25 -22.09
CA ASP A 501 11.84 16.93 -22.40
C ASP A 501 12.32 16.73 -23.85
N GLY A 502 11.62 15.92 -24.64
CA GLY A 502 11.94 15.58 -26.02
C GLY A 502 12.82 14.34 -26.18
N SER A 503 13.23 13.70 -25.09
CA SER A 503 13.88 12.39 -25.14
C SER A 503 12.95 11.38 -25.79
N SER A 504 13.50 10.50 -26.62
CA SER A 504 12.73 9.48 -27.31
C SER A 504 13.47 8.16 -27.39
N LEU A 505 12.73 7.07 -27.29
CA LEU A 505 13.23 5.71 -27.48
C LEU A 505 12.37 4.99 -28.51
N TYR A 506 13.02 4.39 -29.50
CA TYR A 506 12.39 3.49 -30.46
C TYR A 506 12.96 2.08 -30.28
N GLN A 507 12.11 1.16 -29.87
CA GLN A 507 12.42 -0.26 -29.78
C GLN A 507 11.84 -0.95 -31.01
N ASN A 508 12.69 -1.58 -31.80
CA ASN A 508 12.29 -2.27 -33.01
C ASN A 508 12.55 -3.76 -32.85
N ALA A 509 11.62 -4.56 -33.35
CA ALA A 509 11.78 -5.98 -33.36
C ALA A 509 13.02 -6.38 -34.21
N ASN A 510 14.01 -7.10 -33.65
CA ASN A 510 15.14 -7.67 -34.38
C ASN A 510 14.96 -9.18 -34.68
N PRO A 511 14.90 -9.60 -35.97
CA PRO A 511 14.74 -11.00 -36.37
C PRO A 511 15.98 -11.89 -36.12
N PHE A 512 16.99 -11.41 -35.40
CA PHE A 512 18.17 -12.20 -35.04
C PHE A 512 17.76 -13.44 -34.24
N VAL A 513 18.39 -14.57 -34.57
CA VAL A 513 18.18 -15.85 -33.88
C VAL A 513 19.52 -16.28 -33.32
N ASP A 514 19.61 -16.40 -32.00
CA ASP A 514 20.78 -16.95 -31.35
C ASP A 514 20.79 -18.49 -31.51
N PRO A 515 21.84 -19.07 -32.11
CA PRO A 515 21.94 -20.53 -32.26
C PRO A 515 22.11 -21.27 -30.92
N GLU A 516 22.56 -20.59 -29.86
CA GLU A 516 22.71 -21.17 -28.52
C GLU A 516 21.45 -20.98 -27.66
N ASP A 517 20.64 -19.96 -27.95
CA ASP A 517 19.36 -19.70 -27.28
C ASP A 517 18.24 -19.32 -28.25
N PHE A 518 17.59 -20.34 -28.81
CA PHE A 518 16.48 -20.17 -29.75
C PHE A 518 15.23 -19.52 -29.12
N TRP A 519 15.18 -19.37 -27.79
CA TRP A 519 14.05 -18.76 -27.08
C TRP A 519 14.28 -17.28 -26.77
N ALA A 520 15.52 -16.79 -26.93
CA ALA A 520 15.84 -15.39 -26.76
C ALA A 520 15.12 -14.54 -27.83
N LEU A 521 14.46 -13.48 -27.37
CA LEU A 521 13.89 -12.45 -28.22
C LEU A 521 14.91 -11.32 -28.33
N PHE A 522 15.00 -10.68 -29.49
CA PHE A 522 15.95 -9.58 -29.68
C PHE A 522 15.25 -8.30 -30.13
N ALA A 523 15.73 -7.16 -29.64
CA ALA A 523 15.27 -5.84 -30.09
C ALA A 523 16.45 -4.91 -30.39
N ASP A 524 16.23 -4.00 -31.32
CA ASP A 524 17.13 -2.89 -31.61
C ASP A 524 16.56 -1.61 -30.99
N PHE A 525 17.39 -0.90 -30.22
CA PHE A 525 17.02 0.31 -29.51
C PHE A 525 17.69 1.50 -30.19
N ASN A 526 16.89 2.51 -30.55
CA ASN A 526 17.39 3.81 -30.99
C ASN A 526 16.90 4.86 -29.99
N TYR A 527 17.81 5.33 -29.15
CA TYR A 527 17.56 6.34 -28.13
C TYR A 527 18.09 7.71 -28.60
N THR A 528 17.35 8.77 -28.30
CA THR A 528 17.79 10.16 -28.45
C THR A 528 17.44 10.89 -27.15
N ALA A 529 18.45 11.36 -26.43
CA ALA A 529 18.29 12.15 -25.22
C ALA A 529 17.79 13.58 -25.53
N ALA A 530 17.29 14.30 -24.53
CA ALA A 530 16.80 15.68 -24.66
C ALA A 530 17.83 16.66 -25.27
N ASN A 531 19.12 16.43 -25.02
CA ASN A 531 20.22 17.24 -25.57
C ASN A 531 20.58 16.89 -27.03
N GLY A 532 19.93 15.88 -27.62
CA GLY A 532 20.17 15.38 -28.96
C GLY A 532 21.24 14.29 -29.06
N ASP A 533 21.85 13.87 -27.96
CA ASP A 533 22.76 12.72 -27.94
C ASP A 533 21.99 11.46 -28.34
N GLN A 534 22.62 10.62 -29.16
CA GLN A 534 22.01 9.40 -29.68
C GLN A 534 22.78 8.18 -29.22
N ALA A 535 22.04 7.16 -28.79
CA ALA A 535 22.58 5.84 -28.50
C ALA A 535 21.82 4.80 -29.34
N GLN A 536 22.55 3.81 -29.82
CA GLN A 536 21.97 2.69 -30.54
C GLN A 536 22.48 1.39 -29.91
N LEU A 537 21.55 0.55 -29.45
CA LEU A 537 21.83 -0.82 -29.05
C LEU A 537 21.24 -1.76 -30.09
N GLN A 538 21.98 -2.80 -30.46
CA GLN A 538 21.56 -3.77 -31.47
C GLN A 538 21.59 -5.17 -30.87
N GLN A 539 20.59 -5.97 -31.23
CA GLN A 539 20.50 -7.37 -30.80
C GLN A 539 20.51 -7.52 -29.28
N GLU A 540 19.80 -6.63 -28.58
CA GLU A 540 19.66 -6.74 -27.13
C GLU A 540 18.61 -7.79 -26.80
N SER A 541 18.92 -8.68 -25.85
CA SER A 541 17.97 -9.67 -25.38
C SER A 541 16.77 -8.99 -24.73
N TYR A 542 15.59 -9.30 -25.20
CA TYR A 542 14.33 -8.74 -24.73
C TYR A 542 13.61 -9.78 -23.86
N SER A 543 13.72 -9.62 -22.55
CA SER A 543 12.92 -10.38 -21.59
C SER A 543 11.63 -9.65 -21.31
N PHE A 544 10.52 -10.36 -21.45
CA PHE A 544 9.26 -9.86 -20.92
C PHE A 544 9.25 -10.00 -19.40
N PRO A 545 8.86 -8.95 -18.66
CA PRO A 545 8.74 -9.01 -17.20
C PRO A 545 7.54 -9.86 -16.73
N PHE A 546 6.67 -10.31 -17.63
CA PHE A 546 5.52 -11.14 -17.32
C PHE A 546 5.91 -12.62 -17.22
N GLY A 547 6.27 -13.07 -16.02
CA GLY A 547 6.39 -14.50 -15.69
C GLY A 547 5.02 -15.18 -15.58
N TYR A 548 4.96 -16.47 -15.90
CA TYR A 548 3.76 -17.29 -15.65
C TYR A 548 3.44 -17.33 -14.15
N GLY A 549 2.25 -16.85 -13.77
CA GLY A 549 1.67 -17.11 -12.45
C GLY A 549 2.28 -16.38 -11.25
N GLU A 550 3.20 -15.43 -11.44
CA GLU A 550 3.97 -14.86 -10.32
C GLU A 550 3.25 -13.73 -9.55
N LEU A 551 2.12 -13.22 -10.04
CA LEU A 551 1.65 -11.88 -9.66
C LEU A 551 0.15 -11.83 -9.27
N SER A 552 -0.35 -12.83 -8.53
CA SER A 552 -1.68 -12.78 -7.90
C SER A 552 -1.65 -13.24 -6.44
N CYS A 553 -1.68 -12.29 -5.51
CA CYS A 553 -1.77 -12.54 -4.06
C CYS A 553 -3.09 -13.19 -3.60
N PHE A 554 -4.15 -13.11 -4.41
CA PHE A 554 -5.50 -13.54 -4.00
C PHE A 554 -5.59 -15.04 -3.61
N TYR A 555 -4.62 -15.85 -4.02
CA TYR A 555 -4.56 -17.28 -3.71
C TYR A 555 -4.01 -17.60 -2.32
N TYR A 556 -3.35 -16.64 -1.66
CA TYR A 556 -2.67 -16.86 -0.38
C TYR A 556 -3.50 -16.37 0.80
N ARG A 557 -4.80 -16.68 0.84
CA ARG A 557 -5.61 -16.37 2.04
C ARG A 557 -5.35 -17.40 3.13
N SER A 558 -4.97 -16.93 4.32
CA SER A 558 -4.75 -17.78 5.47
C SER A 558 -6.04 -18.47 5.92
N ASP A 559 -6.06 -19.79 6.04
CA ASP A 559 -7.20 -20.51 6.62
C ASP A 559 -7.40 -20.15 8.11
N LEU A 560 -6.33 -19.72 8.80
CA LEU A 560 -6.35 -19.42 10.23
C LEU A 560 -6.87 -18.00 10.50
N THR A 561 -6.36 -17.01 9.77
CA THR A 561 -6.69 -15.59 10.01
C THR A 561 -7.75 -15.08 9.04
N GLY A 562 -7.91 -15.70 7.87
CA GLY A 562 -8.74 -15.20 6.78
C GLY A 562 -8.14 -14.02 6.02
N ARG A 563 -6.94 -13.55 6.40
CA ARG A 563 -6.24 -12.42 5.75
C ARG A 563 -5.40 -12.91 4.57
N LEU A 564 -5.13 -12.04 3.60
CA LEU A 564 -4.17 -12.31 2.54
C LEU A 564 -2.75 -12.31 3.13
N ASP A 565 -2.06 -13.45 3.04
CA ASP A 565 -0.67 -13.64 3.40
C ASP A 565 0.19 -13.49 2.12
N CYS A 566 0.25 -12.25 1.61
CA CYS A 566 1.13 -11.93 0.49
C CYS A 566 2.60 -12.18 0.88
N PRO A 567 3.39 -12.90 0.07
CA PRO A 567 4.82 -12.95 0.30
C PRO A 567 5.44 -11.54 0.14
N ASP A 568 6.46 -11.23 0.94
CA ASP A 568 7.05 -9.89 1.08
C ASP A 568 7.54 -9.27 -0.24
N ASN A 569 7.74 -10.07 -1.29
CA ASN A 569 8.15 -9.62 -2.62
C ASN A 569 7.00 -9.04 -3.46
N TYR A 570 5.75 -9.05 -2.98
CA TYR A 570 4.59 -8.56 -3.72
C TYR A 570 4.29 -7.08 -3.49
N LEU A 571 4.80 -6.49 -2.40
CA LEU A 571 4.52 -5.10 -1.99
C LEU A 571 5.76 -4.19 -2.07
N GLN A 572 6.77 -4.59 -2.86
CA GLN A 572 8.06 -3.91 -2.94
C GLN A 572 8.24 -3.14 -4.23
#